data_AF-A0A345PMK1-F1
#
_entry.id   AF-A0A345PMK1-F1
#
_cell.length_a   1.000
_cell.length_b   1.000
_cell.length_c   1.000
_cell.angle_alpha   90.00
_cell.angle_beta   90.00
_cell.angle_gamma   90.00
#
_symmetry.space_group_name_H-M   'P 1'
#
loop_
_entity.id
_entity.type
_entity.pdbx_description
1 polymer ?
#
loop_
_entity_poly.entity_id
_entity_poly.type
_entity_poly.pdbx_seq_one_letter_code
_entity_poly.pdbx_strand_id
1 'polypeptide(L)'
;MSLKAVTEVPEIIDWTTTPIPNPDVPVGEVSRVVVSFYGDTKTSKGFTWYTSQASAGSDLQVIEKTSGKPNFKNAMKFTGDYQRSTNAPEYVVHKAEATGLEPSTEYMYRVGDASLDLWSDVGSFVTAEGDDEFTFINLTDTQAKTEEEAILSSETFAKAIETVENSEFILQNGDIVDTGAIEDQWGWVLDHSKETLMNTTFASSAGNHDEDKNSFIEHFNVKTPEGSSTETGAYYSYDYENAHFIILNTNEDSEEYRNFSPEQIEWLQADIKAAQENENINWIIANIHKGPYTTSNHATDNDIMGENGVREKIPPMLYDLGVDLVLQGHDHIYSRTKPIQHGNAVEADKVTENYNGIDVEYSVNPDGAIYVNPNTAGPKVYYKNKEIDPSYYDLFEVADEHSAAKYGPDPGNDSRPVRSQVQNFVEFNVDGNKLTGITYEIDQNINNGEPFVVDAFGIIKDEENKTYNLKNSKSKKLMIDNPYSSVNIDETTENIEGIFVKTSVILKGAGLKNKIVTISPSEHDAIIDFSGEEVQEVRLQTNKINEIRGAEGVKSWTIPNGVDLSEIKFYHSNGEEIIID
;
A
#
# COMPACT_ATOMS: atom_id res chain seq x y z
N MET A 1 -39.76 -60.79 8.38
CA MET A 1 -38.84 -59.64 8.25
C MET A 1 -38.87 -59.19 6.81
N SER A 2 -39.45 -58.02 6.54
CA SER A 2 -39.41 -57.41 5.21
C SER A 2 -38.11 -56.62 5.12
N LEU A 3 -37.21 -57.02 4.22
CA LEU A 3 -36.12 -56.16 3.78
C LEU A 3 -36.74 -55.10 2.87
N LYS A 4 -36.78 -53.84 3.32
CA LYS A 4 -36.89 -52.71 2.40
C LYS A 4 -35.53 -52.54 1.73
N ALA A 5 -35.49 -52.81 0.42
CA ALA A 5 -34.39 -52.35 -0.41
C ALA A 5 -34.42 -50.82 -0.44
N VAL A 6 -33.38 -50.18 0.10
CA VAL A 6 -33.09 -48.78 -0.17
C VAL A 6 -32.13 -48.80 -1.35
N THR A 7 -32.67 -48.55 -2.54
CA THR A 7 -31.90 -48.30 -3.75
C THR A 7 -32.46 -47.04 -4.40
N GLU A 8 -32.34 -45.92 -3.70
CA GLU A 8 -32.32 -44.62 -4.36
C GLU A 8 -30.85 -44.33 -4.63
N VAL A 9 -30.45 -44.46 -5.90
CA VAL A 9 -29.22 -43.83 -6.37
C VAL A 9 -29.50 -42.33 -6.28
N PRO A 10 -28.69 -41.53 -5.56
CA PRO A 10 -28.88 -40.09 -5.53
C PRO A 10 -28.93 -39.59 -6.97
N GLU A 11 -29.95 -38.80 -7.32
CA GLU A 11 -29.95 -38.12 -8.62
C GLU A 11 -28.66 -37.31 -8.74
N ILE A 12 -27.94 -37.48 -9.84
CA ILE A 12 -26.75 -36.71 -10.13
C ILE A 12 -27.22 -35.29 -10.41
N ILE A 13 -26.89 -34.34 -9.54
CA ILE A 13 -27.23 -32.93 -9.69
C ILE A 13 -26.33 -32.34 -10.77
N ASP A 14 -26.92 -31.72 -11.80
CA ASP A 14 -26.18 -30.86 -12.72
C ASP A 14 -26.04 -29.47 -12.08
N TRP A 15 -24.92 -29.27 -11.41
CA TRP A 15 -24.63 -28.04 -10.69
C TRP A 15 -24.62 -26.79 -11.58
N THR A 16 -24.47 -26.91 -12.89
CA THR A 16 -24.33 -25.75 -13.78
C THR A 16 -25.67 -25.19 -14.24
N THR A 17 -26.70 -26.03 -14.38
CA THR A 17 -28.00 -25.64 -14.96
C THR A 17 -29.14 -25.64 -13.96
N THR A 18 -28.97 -26.27 -12.79
CA THR A 18 -30.06 -26.39 -11.81
C THR A 18 -30.47 -25.01 -11.25
N PRO A 19 -31.77 -24.66 -11.18
CA PRO A 19 -32.21 -23.38 -10.63
C PRO A 19 -31.74 -23.16 -9.19
N ILE A 20 -31.40 -21.92 -8.85
CA ILE A 20 -31.08 -21.46 -7.49
C ILE A 20 -32.29 -20.65 -6.99
N PRO A 21 -32.86 -20.94 -5.80
CA PRO A 21 -32.44 -22.01 -4.88
C PRO A 21 -32.83 -23.41 -5.38
N ASN A 22 -31.98 -24.39 -5.11
CA ASN A 22 -32.16 -25.79 -5.43
C ASN A 22 -32.70 -26.55 -4.19
N PRO A 23 -33.98 -26.93 -4.15
CA PRO A 23 -34.58 -27.57 -2.98
C PRO A 23 -34.08 -29.00 -2.73
N ASP A 24 -33.40 -29.62 -3.71
CA ASP A 24 -32.87 -30.98 -3.61
C ASP A 24 -31.44 -31.00 -3.03
N VAL A 25 -30.86 -29.82 -2.75
CA VAL A 25 -29.56 -29.65 -2.11
C VAL A 25 -29.78 -29.35 -0.63
N PRO A 26 -29.03 -29.99 0.29
CA PRO A 26 -29.09 -29.64 1.71
C PRO A 26 -28.71 -28.18 1.95
N VAL A 27 -29.38 -27.53 2.90
CA VAL A 27 -28.98 -26.22 3.45
C VAL A 27 -27.64 -26.42 4.15
N GLY A 28 -26.54 -26.12 3.46
CA GLY A 28 -25.18 -26.24 3.98
C GLY A 28 -24.83 -25.17 5.01
N GLU A 29 -23.55 -24.92 5.22
CA GLU A 29 -23.05 -23.82 6.07
C GLU A 29 -22.71 -22.59 5.23
N VAL A 30 -22.59 -21.44 5.91
CA VAL A 30 -21.98 -20.23 5.33
C VAL A 30 -20.46 -20.37 5.43
N SER A 31 -19.75 -20.12 4.34
CA SER A 31 -18.28 -20.22 4.25
C SER A 31 -17.67 -19.03 3.51
N ARG A 32 -16.34 -18.93 3.51
CA ARG A 32 -15.54 -17.93 2.78
C ARG A 32 -16.00 -16.50 3.06
N VAL A 33 -16.29 -16.20 4.32
CA VAL A 33 -16.78 -14.89 4.73
C VAL A 33 -15.61 -13.90 4.69
N VAL A 34 -15.74 -12.85 3.89
CA VAL A 34 -14.75 -11.77 3.76
C VAL A 34 -15.44 -10.43 3.97
N VAL A 35 -14.84 -9.57 4.79
CA VAL A 35 -15.21 -8.15 4.93
C VAL A 35 -14.17 -7.33 4.18
N SER A 36 -14.60 -6.49 3.24
CA SER A 36 -13.73 -5.65 2.41
C SER A 36 -14.08 -4.18 2.56
N PHE A 37 -13.14 -3.30 2.22
CA PHE A 37 -13.49 -1.90 1.96
C PHE A 37 -14.38 -1.81 0.72
N TYR A 38 -15.43 -1.00 0.83
CA TYR A 38 -16.33 -0.72 -0.28
C TYR A 38 -16.88 0.69 -0.12
N GLY A 39 -16.64 1.56 -1.09
CA GLY A 39 -17.09 2.96 -1.00
C GLY A 39 -16.32 3.76 0.07
N ASP A 40 -17.04 4.57 0.83
CA ASP A 40 -16.47 5.43 1.88
C ASP A 40 -16.22 4.62 3.15
N THR A 41 -14.96 4.46 3.54
CA THR A 41 -14.55 3.61 4.67
C THR A 41 -15.11 4.04 6.02
N LYS A 42 -15.60 5.29 6.12
CA LYS A 42 -16.26 5.84 7.31
C LYS A 42 -17.72 5.41 7.43
N THR A 43 -18.39 5.09 6.32
CA THR A 43 -19.85 4.91 6.29
C THR A 43 -20.32 3.64 5.58
N SER A 44 -19.41 2.89 4.97
CA SER A 44 -19.74 1.64 4.27
C SER A 44 -18.69 0.54 4.40
N LYS A 45 -19.13 -0.70 4.21
CA LYS A 45 -18.32 -1.92 4.14
C LYS A 45 -18.92 -2.93 3.18
N GLY A 46 -18.06 -3.68 2.48
CA GLY A 46 -18.43 -4.76 1.58
C GLY A 46 -18.30 -6.13 2.25
N PHE A 47 -19.18 -7.05 1.88
CA PHE A 47 -19.20 -8.42 2.38
C PHE A 47 -19.32 -9.41 1.23
N THR A 48 -18.59 -10.51 1.33
CA THR A 48 -18.71 -11.68 0.45
C THR A 48 -18.85 -12.94 1.30
N TRP A 49 -19.66 -13.90 0.84
CA TRP A 49 -19.71 -15.24 1.44
C TRP A 49 -20.27 -16.26 0.46
N TYR A 50 -20.08 -17.54 0.78
CA TYR A 50 -20.52 -18.68 -0.02
C TYR A 50 -21.55 -19.50 0.74
N THR A 51 -22.50 -20.07 0.00
CA THR A 51 -23.45 -21.07 0.49
C THR A 51 -23.63 -22.20 -0.52
N SER A 52 -24.28 -23.30 -0.13
CA SER A 52 -24.79 -24.30 -1.08
C SER A 52 -25.93 -23.74 -1.95
N GLN A 53 -26.22 -24.36 -3.10
CA GLN A 53 -27.38 -23.98 -3.94
C GLN A 53 -28.75 -24.01 -3.26
N ALA A 54 -28.90 -24.57 -2.06
CA ALA A 54 -30.13 -24.48 -1.29
C ALA A 54 -30.53 -23.04 -0.94
N SER A 55 -29.56 -22.12 -0.89
CA SER A 55 -29.74 -20.72 -0.53
C SER A 55 -29.68 -19.79 -1.74
N ALA A 56 -30.53 -18.78 -1.71
CA ALA A 56 -30.52 -17.65 -2.65
C ALA A 56 -30.63 -16.31 -1.92
N GLY A 57 -30.84 -16.32 -0.60
CA GLY A 57 -30.86 -15.11 0.21
C GLY A 57 -29.44 -14.56 0.40
N SER A 58 -29.29 -13.26 0.16
CA SER A 58 -28.08 -12.50 0.45
C SER A 58 -28.35 -11.52 1.59
N ASP A 59 -28.69 -12.02 2.78
CA ASP A 59 -29.05 -11.18 3.93
C ASP A 59 -27.82 -10.83 4.78
N LEU A 60 -27.66 -9.54 5.08
CA LEU A 60 -26.64 -9.01 5.98
C LEU A 60 -27.31 -8.29 7.15
N GLN A 61 -26.84 -8.58 8.36
CA GLN A 61 -27.27 -7.88 9.58
C GLN A 61 -26.09 -7.27 10.29
N VAL A 62 -26.19 -5.98 10.62
CA VAL A 62 -25.15 -5.20 11.28
C VAL A 62 -25.71 -4.53 12.53
N ILE A 63 -24.97 -4.58 13.63
CA ILE A 63 -25.28 -3.90 14.90
C ILE A 63 -24.03 -3.23 15.44
N GLU A 64 -24.16 -2.07 16.07
CA GLU A 64 -23.06 -1.48 16.84
C GLU A 64 -22.63 -2.47 17.94
N LYS A 65 -21.31 -2.60 18.14
CA LYS A 65 -20.77 -3.45 19.18
C LYS A 65 -21.03 -2.81 20.54
N THR A 66 -21.57 -3.60 21.46
CA THR A 66 -21.80 -3.19 22.85
C THR A 66 -21.24 -4.25 23.78
N SER A 67 -21.08 -3.96 25.07
CA SER A 67 -20.47 -4.88 26.05
C SER A 67 -21.30 -6.16 26.33
N GLY A 68 -22.44 -6.37 25.67
CA GLY A 68 -23.34 -7.50 25.85
C GLY A 68 -23.28 -8.50 24.70
N LYS A 69 -24.06 -9.59 24.82
CA LYS A 69 -24.22 -10.53 23.69
C LYS A 69 -24.86 -9.81 22.50
N PRO A 70 -24.41 -10.09 21.26
CA PRO A 70 -25.00 -9.52 20.06
C PRO A 70 -26.51 -9.82 19.99
N ASN A 71 -27.30 -8.79 19.69
CA ASN A 71 -28.75 -8.91 19.53
C ASN A 71 -29.20 -8.32 18.19
N PHE A 72 -29.33 -9.19 17.20
CA PHE A 72 -29.71 -8.79 15.84
C PHE A 72 -31.20 -8.50 15.63
N LYS A 73 -32.03 -8.50 16.69
CA LYS A 73 -33.48 -8.20 16.55
C LYS A 73 -33.74 -6.81 15.95
N ASN A 74 -32.88 -5.85 16.29
CA ASN A 74 -32.95 -4.46 15.83
C ASN A 74 -31.77 -4.10 14.92
N ALA A 75 -31.16 -5.10 14.28
CA ALA A 75 -30.04 -4.86 13.37
C ALA A 75 -30.44 -3.96 12.20
N MET A 76 -29.47 -3.19 11.72
CA MET A 76 -29.49 -2.70 10.35
C MET A 76 -29.51 -3.92 9.43
N LYS A 77 -30.37 -3.88 8.41
CA LYS A 77 -30.57 -5.00 7.49
C LYS A 77 -30.29 -4.54 6.09
N PHE A 78 -29.43 -5.30 5.43
CA PHE A 78 -29.06 -5.08 4.05
C PHE A 78 -29.32 -6.37 3.27
N THR A 79 -29.60 -6.20 1.99
CA THR A 79 -29.76 -7.31 1.05
C THR A 79 -28.76 -7.12 -0.07
N GLY A 80 -28.13 -8.21 -0.47
CA GLY A 80 -27.17 -8.26 -1.55
C GLY A 80 -27.69 -8.95 -2.79
N ASP A 81 -26.75 -9.19 -3.71
CA ASP A 81 -26.94 -10.03 -4.88
C ASP A 81 -26.32 -11.41 -4.65
N TYR A 82 -26.68 -12.36 -5.51
CA TYR A 82 -26.08 -13.68 -5.53
C TYR A 82 -25.82 -14.14 -6.96
N GLN A 83 -24.85 -15.02 -7.12
CA GLN A 83 -24.58 -15.71 -8.37
C GLN A 83 -24.04 -17.11 -8.12
N ARG A 84 -24.17 -18.00 -9.11
CA ARG A 84 -23.45 -19.27 -9.09
C ARG A 84 -21.94 -18.98 -9.19
N SER A 85 -21.11 -19.67 -8.41
CA SER A 85 -19.66 -19.54 -8.57
C SER A 85 -19.21 -20.01 -9.95
N THR A 86 -18.23 -19.32 -10.52
CA THR A 86 -17.62 -19.65 -11.81
C THR A 86 -16.82 -20.95 -11.72
N ASN A 87 -16.05 -21.14 -10.64
CA ASN A 87 -15.07 -22.22 -10.52
C ASN A 87 -15.54 -23.41 -9.66
N ALA A 88 -16.62 -23.24 -8.90
CA ALA A 88 -17.27 -24.32 -8.16
C ALA A 88 -18.81 -24.19 -8.21
N PRO A 89 -19.44 -24.61 -9.32
CA PRO A 89 -20.85 -24.34 -9.60
C PRO A 89 -21.84 -24.89 -8.56
N GLU A 90 -21.42 -25.82 -7.70
CA GLU A 90 -22.14 -26.32 -6.54
C GLU A 90 -22.36 -25.27 -5.43
N TYR A 91 -21.59 -24.17 -5.44
CA TYR A 91 -21.73 -23.04 -4.51
C TYR A 91 -22.44 -21.84 -5.15
N VAL A 92 -22.99 -21.01 -4.27
CA VAL A 92 -23.56 -19.70 -4.56
C VAL A 92 -22.74 -18.65 -3.84
N VAL A 93 -22.24 -17.68 -4.60
CA VAL A 93 -21.52 -16.50 -4.13
C VAL A 93 -22.52 -15.42 -3.83
N HIS A 94 -22.40 -14.79 -2.67
CA HIS A 94 -23.24 -13.71 -2.22
C HIS A 94 -22.39 -12.48 -1.95
N LYS A 95 -22.90 -11.30 -2.32
CA LYS A 95 -22.26 -10.02 -2.01
C LYS A 95 -23.27 -9.02 -1.53
N ALA A 96 -22.96 -8.34 -0.42
CA ALA A 96 -23.78 -7.28 0.13
C ALA A 96 -22.91 -6.09 0.55
N GLU A 97 -23.55 -4.92 0.62
CA GLU A 97 -22.95 -3.68 1.11
C GLU A 97 -23.74 -3.22 2.34
N ALA A 98 -23.02 -2.90 3.42
CA ALA A 98 -23.58 -2.10 4.51
C ALA A 98 -23.29 -0.63 4.22
N THR A 99 -24.32 0.21 4.29
CA THR A 99 -24.22 1.67 4.11
C THR A 99 -24.91 2.42 5.24
N GLY A 100 -24.60 3.71 5.38
CA GLY A 100 -25.16 4.54 6.45
C GLY A 100 -24.67 4.13 7.83
N LEU A 101 -23.46 3.58 7.90
CA LEU A 101 -22.74 3.32 9.14
C LEU A 101 -22.22 4.65 9.70
N GLU A 102 -22.06 4.71 11.02
CA GLU A 102 -21.44 5.84 11.70
C GLU A 102 -19.91 5.70 11.63
N PRO A 103 -19.16 6.79 11.42
CA PRO A 103 -17.69 6.80 11.54
C PRO A 103 -17.21 6.38 12.94
N SER A 104 -15.94 5.98 13.07
CA SER A 104 -15.30 5.62 14.35
C SER A 104 -16.14 4.64 15.19
N THR A 105 -16.73 3.64 14.55
CA THR A 105 -17.67 2.74 15.21
C THR A 105 -17.32 1.29 14.94
N GLU A 106 -17.15 0.53 16.03
CA GLU A 106 -17.01 -0.91 15.96
C GLU A 106 -18.40 -1.56 15.80
N TYR A 107 -18.54 -2.38 14.78
CA TYR A 107 -19.77 -3.11 14.46
C TYR A 107 -19.57 -4.62 14.61
N MET A 108 -20.63 -5.32 14.99
CA MET A 108 -20.74 -6.77 14.82
C MET A 108 -21.69 -7.07 13.66
N TYR A 109 -21.40 -8.12 12.91
CA TYR A 109 -22.22 -8.53 11.77
C TYR A 109 -22.43 -10.04 11.69
N ARG A 110 -23.39 -10.43 10.87
CA ARG A 110 -23.55 -11.79 10.35
C ARG A 110 -24.18 -11.77 8.96
N VAL A 111 -23.81 -12.74 8.14
CA VAL A 111 -24.29 -12.89 6.75
C VAL A 111 -24.97 -14.25 6.56
N GLY A 112 -25.89 -14.36 5.61
CA GLY A 112 -26.56 -15.63 5.31
C GLY A 112 -27.91 -15.47 4.60
N ASP A 113 -28.84 -16.37 4.92
CA ASP A 113 -30.20 -16.39 4.37
C ASP A 113 -31.21 -16.44 5.53
N ALA A 114 -31.88 -15.32 5.77
CA ALA A 114 -32.83 -15.15 6.86
C ALA A 114 -34.08 -16.05 6.69
N SER A 115 -34.41 -16.44 5.46
CA SER A 115 -35.57 -17.30 5.17
C SER A 115 -35.32 -18.77 5.55
N LEU A 116 -34.04 -19.17 5.56
CA LEU A 116 -33.58 -20.51 5.94
C LEU A 116 -33.10 -20.60 7.39
N ASP A 117 -33.04 -19.47 8.11
CA ASP A 117 -32.34 -19.33 9.40
C ASP A 117 -30.87 -19.80 9.31
N LEU A 118 -30.24 -19.59 8.15
CA LEU A 118 -28.85 -19.89 7.87
C LEU A 118 -28.03 -18.62 8.10
N TRP A 119 -27.11 -18.64 9.06
CA TRP A 119 -26.24 -17.51 9.38
C TRP A 119 -24.80 -17.97 9.59
N SER A 120 -23.86 -17.12 9.21
CA SER A 120 -22.46 -17.24 9.62
C SER A 120 -22.32 -17.13 11.14
N ASP A 121 -21.11 -17.45 11.63
CA ASP A 121 -20.63 -16.94 12.92
C ASP A 121 -20.70 -15.41 12.95
N VAL A 122 -20.62 -14.83 14.15
CA VAL A 122 -20.62 -13.37 14.33
C VAL A 122 -19.20 -12.85 14.17
N GLY A 123 -18.99 -11.94 13.21
CA GLY A 123 -17.75 -11.21 13.04
C GLY A 123 -17.85 -9.76 13.50
N SER A 124 -16.75 -9.02 13.41
CA SER A 124 -16.69 -7.58 13.68
C SER A 124 -15.79 -6.82 12.72
N PHE A 125 -16.01 -5.52 12.62
CA PHE A 125 -15.15 -4.58 11.89
C PHE A 125 -15.26 -3.19 12.50
N VAL A 126 -14.34 -2.29 12.14
CA VAL A 126 -14.38 -0.87 12.50
C VAL A 126 -14.56 0.01 11.26
N THR A 127 -15.30 1.10 11.39
CA THR A 127 -15.38 2.18 10.39
C THR A 127 -14.34 3.24 10.67
N ALA A 128 -13.76 3.81 9.61
CA ALA A 128 -12.79 4.88 9.73
C ALA A 128 -13.38 6.11 10.43
N GLU A 129 -12.54 6.93 11.05
CA GLU A 129 -12.93 8.15 11.78
C GLU A 129 -12.73 9.41 10.92
N GLY A 130 -11.68 9.44 10.12
CA GLY A 130 -11.06 10.65 9.57
C GLY A 130 -10.01 11.29 10.47
N ASP A 131 -9.37 10.52 11.34
CA ASP A 131 -8.22 10.91 12.14
C ASP A 131 -6.91 10.82 11.31
N ASP A 132 -5.76 10.97 11.96
CA ASP A 132 -4.45 10.86 11.33
C ASP A 132 -3.56 9.74 11.90
N GLU A 133 -4.06 8.95 12.87
CA GLU A 133 -3.39 7.77 13.41
C GLU A 133 -4.17 6.47 13.12
N PHE A 134 -3.49 5.47 12.54
CA PHE A 134 -4.01 4.11 12.41
C PHE A 134 -2.89 3.09 12.22
N THR A 135 -3.20 1.82 12.53
CA THR A 135 -2.28 0.69 12.32
C THR A 135 -2.90 -0.36 11.43
N PHE A 136 -2.12 -0.94 10.51
CA PHE A 136 -2.54 -2.06 9.69
C PHE A 136 -1.43 -3.11 9.57
N ILE A 137 -1.84 -4.34 9.28
CA ILE A 137 -0.92 -5.46 9.04
C ILE A 137 -0.77 -5.65 7.54
N ASN A 138 0.46 -5.79 7.06
CA ASN A 138 0.77 -6.17 5.70
C ASN A 138 1.34 -7.58 5.60
N LEU A 139 0.78 -8.36 4.68
CA LEU A 139 1.13 -9.76 4.40
C LEU A 139 1.17 -9.97 2.88
N THR A 140 1.80 -11.05 2.44
CA THR A 140 1.77 -11.45 1.02
C THR A 140 1.82 -12.97 0.88
N ASP A 141 1.37 -13.53 -0.24
CA ASP A 141 1.71 -14.89 -0.67
C ASP A 141 1.44 -15.98 0.39
N THR A 142 0.21 -16.08 0.89
CA THR A 142 -0.20 -17.29 1.63
C THR A 142 -0.05 -18.51 0.72
N GLN A 143 -0.44 -18.33 -0.55
CA GLN A 143 -0.19 -19.20 -1.69
C GLN A 143 -0.29 -20.69 -1.35
N ALA A 144 -1.33 -21.03 -0.58
CA ALA A 144 -1.49 -22.33 0.01
C ALA A 144 -1.98 -23.32 -1.05
N LYS A 145 -1.22 -24.41 -1.23
CA LYS A 145 -1.57 -25.47 -2.18
C LYS A 145 -2.36 -26.60 -1.54
N THR A 146 -2.08 -26.89 -0.27
CA THR A 146 -2.71 -27.95 0.51
C THR A 146 -3.39 -27.37 1.74
N GLU A 147 -4.28 -28.14 2.35
CA GLU A 147 -4.97 -27.72 3.58
C GLU A 147 -3.97 -27.47 4.72
N GLU A 148 -2.90 -28.25 4.85
CA GLU A 148 -1.86 -28.01 5.86
C GLU A 148 -1.10 -26.70 5.63
N GLU A 149 -0.87 -26.34 4.37
CA GLU A 149 -0.28 -25.04 4.02
C GLU A 149 -1.23 -23.89 4.36
N ALA A 150 -2.54 -24.08 4.19
CA ALA A 150 -3.55 -23.09 4.58
C ALA A 150 -3.68 -22.95 6.11
N ILE A 151 -3.59 -24.06 6.86
CA ILE A 151 -3.54 -24.04 8.32
C ILE A 151 -2.33 -23.24 8.79
N LEU A 152 -1.15 -23.45 8.20
CA LEU A 152 0.04 -22.64 8.51
C LEU A 152 -0.20 -21.14 8.26
N SER A 153 -0.81 -20.77 7.13
CA SER A 153 -1.17 -19.37 6.87
C SER A 153 -2.19 -18.82 7.86
N SER A 154 -3.15 -19.63 8.32
CA SER A 154 -4.11 -19.23 9.37
C SER A 154 -3.41 -18.93 10.71
N GLU A 155 -2.39 -19.72 11.06
CA GLU A 155 -1.56 -19.48 12.24
C GLU A 155 -0.74 -18.19 12.09
N THR A 156 -0.24 -17.88 10.90
CA THR A 156 0.42 -16.60 10.60
C THR A 156 -0.53 -15.42 10.80
N PHE A 157 -1.75 -15.49 10.26
CA PHE A 157 -2.75 -14.44 10.46
C PHE A 157 -3.08 -14.24 11.95
N ALA A 158 -3.27 -15.33 12.69
CA ALA A 158 -3.56 -15.29 14.13
C ALA A 158 -2.39 -14.66 14.91
N LYS A 159 -1.14 -15.06 14.63
CA LYS A 159 0.03 -14.46 15.29
C LYS A 159 0.23 -12.99 14.93
N ALA A 160 -0.07 -12.60 13.68
CA ALA A 160 0.05 -11.21 13.26
C ALA A 160 -0.96 -10.32 14.00
N ILE A 161 -2.23 -10.72 14.08
CA ILE A 161 -3.27 -9.93 14.80
C ILE A 161 -3.02 -9.90 16.32
N GLU A 162 -2.44 -10.95 16.90
CA GLU A 162 -2.05 -10.99 18.31
C GLU A 162 -0.82 -10.13 18.60
N THR A 163 0.11 -10.00 17.64
CA THR A 163 1.34 -9.21 17.80
C THR A 163 1.10 -7.73 17.60
N VAL A 164 0.29 -7.38 16.60
CA VAL A 164 0.01 -5.99 16.22
C VAL A 164 -1.31 -5.58 16.86
N GLU A 165 -1.25 -5.26 18.15
CA GLU A 165 -2.42 -4.82 18.90
C GLU A 165 -3.06 -3.58 18.23
N ASN A 166 -4.39 -3.56 18.15
CA ASN A 166 -5.18 -2.47 17.56
C ASN A 166 -5.01 -2.27 16.04
N SER A 167 -4.49 -3.25 15.29
CA SER A 167 -4.56 -3.18 13.83
C SER A 167 -6.02 -3.09 13.35
N GLU A 168 -6.32 -2.14 12.48
CA GLU A 168 -7.68 -1.85 12.03
C GLU A 168 -8.09 -2.67 10.80
N PHE A 169 -7.10 -3.09 10.01
CA PHE A 169 -7.28 -3.97 8.86
C PHE A 169 -6.01 -4.75 8.52
N ILE A 170 -6.19 -5.76 7.68
CA ILE A 170 -5.13 -6.52 7.04
C ILE A 170 -5.12 -6.19 5.54
N LEU A 171 -3.94 -5.86 5.00
CA LEU A 171 -3.68 -5.74 3.57
C LEU A 171 -2.81 -6.90 3.09
N GLN A 172 -3.35 -7.73 2.21
CA GLN A 172 -2.70 -8.88 1.59
C GLN A 172 -2.33 -8.60 0.13
N ASN A 173 -1.04 -8.57 -0.18
CA ASN A 173 -0.48 -8.15 -1.47
C ASN A 173 -0.60 -9.16 -2.64
N GLY A 174 -1.49 -10.16 -2.58
CA GLY A 174 -1.79 -11.13 -3.64
C GLY A 174 -1.16 -12.52 -3.43
N ASP A 175 -1.53 -13.45 -4.32
CA ASP A 175 -1.25 -14.89 -4.23
C ASP A 175 -1.83 -15.49 -2.95
N ILE A 176 -3.15 -15.37 -2.80
CA ILE A 176 -3.87 -15.93 -1.65
C ILE A 176 -3.85 -17.47 -1.73
N VAL A 177 -4.06 -18.01 -2.92
CA VAL A 177 -4.08 -19.46 -3.18
C VAL A 177 -2.97 -19.89 -4.16
N ASP A 178 -2.73 -21.19 -4.33
CA ASP A 178 -1.77 -21.70 -5.33
C ASP A 178 -2.37 -21.81 -6.73
N THR A 179 -3.69 -21.89 -6.86
CA THR A 179 -4.40 -21.95 -8.16
C THR A 179 -5.81 -21.40 -8.00
N GLY A 180 -6.08 -20.25 -8.61
CA GLY A 180 -7.31 -19.49 -8.47
C GLY A 180 -8.57 -20.28 -8.80
N ALA A 181 -8.53 -21.20 -9.76
CA ALA A 181 -9.67 -22.01 -10.15
C ALA A 181 -9.97 -23.17 -9.17
N ILE A 182 -9.12 -23.44 -8.18
CA ILE A 182 -9.34 -24.49 -7.18
C ILE A 182 -10.02 -23.89 -5.94
N GLU A 183 -11.34 -23.92 -5.93
CA GLU A 183 -12.18 -23.36 -4.86
C GLU A 183 -11.92 -23.95 -3.47
N ASP A 184 -11.43 -25.20 -3.40
CA ASP A 184 -11.02 -25.79 -2.12
C ASP A 184 -9.87 -25.03 -1.46
N GLN A 185 -8.93 -24.48 -2.24
CA GLN A 185 -7.81 -23.70 -1.68
C GLN A 185 -8.28 -22.37 -1.09
N TRP A 186 -9.22 -21.69 -1.75
CA TRP A 186 -9.87 -20.50 -1.21
C TRP A 186 -10.62 -20.81 0.08
N GLY A 187 -11.39 -21.90 0.08
CA GLY A 187 -12.06 -22.41 1.27
C GLY A 187 -11.09 -22.67 2.41
N TRP A 188 -10.01 -23.41 2.17
CA TRP A 188 -9.03 -23.72 3.21
C TRP A 188 -8.40 -22.46 3.80
N VAL A 189 -7.94 -21.51 2.98
CA VAL A 189 -7.31 -20.28 3.49
C VAL A 189 -8.30 -19.42 4.26
N LEU A 190 -9.50 -19.17 3.72
CA LEU A 190 -10.48 -18.26 4.33
C LEU A 190 -11.19 -18.90 5.53
N ASP A 191 -11.59 -20.17 5.44
CA ASP A 191 -12.36 -20.85 6.48
C ASP A 191 -11.49 -21.27 7.68
N HIS A 192 -10.24 -21.69 7.48
CA HIS A 192 -9.31 -21.94 8.60
C HIS A 192 -8.90 -20.63 9.29
N SER A 193 -8.91 -19.51 8.56
CA SER A 193 -8.56 -18.19 9.11
C SER A 193 -9.78 -17.41 9.64
N LYS A 194 -10.98 -18.01 9.70
CA LYS A 194 -12.22 -17.29 10.00
C LYS A 194 -12.23 -16.58 11.35
N GLU A 195 -11.58 -17.14 12.37
CA GLU A 195 -11.51 -16.53 13.71
C GLU A 195 -10.78 -15.18 13.68
N THR A 196 -9.83 -15.01 12.74
CA THR A 196 -9.13 -13.75 12.50
C THR A 196 -9.86 -12.91 11.44
N LEU A 197 -10.08 -13.44 10.24
CA LEU A 197 -10.53 -12.67 9.08
C LEU A 197 -11.99 -12.18 9.20
N MET A 198 -12.84 -12.85 9.98
CA MET A 198 -14.19 -12.32 10.24
C MET A 198 -14.20 -11.14 11.22
N ASN A 199 -13.12 -10.91 11.96
CA ASN A 199 -13.00 -9.87 12.99
C ASN A 199 -12.11 -8.69 12.59
N THR A 200 -11.77 -8.58 11.31
CA THR A 200 -10.99 -7.47 10.73
C THR A 200 -11.48 -7.17 9.33
N THR A 201 -11.12 -5.99 8.79
CA THR A 201 -11.31 -5.74 7.35
C THR A 201 -10.13 -6.36 6.60
N PHE A 202 -10.43 -7.10 5.52
CA PHE A 202 -9.44 -7.75 4.69
C PHE A 202 -9.40 -7.12 3.29
N ALA A 203 -8.39 -6.29 3.07
CA ALA A 203 -8.06 -5.71 1.77
C ALA A 203 -7.03 -6.57 1.05
N SER A 204 -7.11 -6.67 -0.28
CA SER A 204 -6.17 -7.49 -1.04
C SER A 204 -6.09 -7.14 -2.53
N SER A 205 -4.95 -7.40 -3.17
CA SER A 205 -4.82 -7.50 -4.63
C SER A 205 -4.91 -8.94 -5.12
N ALA A 206 -5.16 -9.14 -6.41
CA ALA A 206 -4.92 -10.42 -7.05
C ALA A 206 -3.43 -10.59 -7.40
N GLY A 207 -2.85 -11.73 -7.06
CA GLY A 207 -1.57 -12.18 -7.60
C GLY A 207 -1.74 -13.10 -8.82
N ASN A 208 -0.65 -13.53 -9.43
CA ASN A 208 -0.74 -14.39 -10.62
C ASN A 208 -1.27 -15.79 -10.34
N HIS A 209 -1.28 -16.23 -9.08
CA HIS A 209 -1.95 -17.47 -8.70
C HIS A 209 -3.46 -17.28 -8.48
N ASP A 210 -3.94 -16.04 -8.38
CA ASP A 210 -5.37 -15.70 -8.23
C ASP A 210 -6.03 -15.34 -9.57
N GLU A 211 -5.28 -15.42 -10.69
CA GLU A 211 -5.64 -14.83 -12.00
C GLU A 211 -6.71 -15.61 -12.79
N ASP A 212 -7.06 -16.81 -12.34
CA ASP A 212 -8.10 -17.61 -12.98
C ASP A 212 -9.42 -16.86 -13.02
N LYS A 213 -10.25 -17.18 -14.02
CA LYS A 213 -11.44 -16.40 -14.35
C LYS A 213 -12.35 -16.21 -13.13
N ASN A 214 -12.57 -14.94 -12.78
CA ASN A 214 -13.42 -14.47 -11.68
C ASN A 214 -12.96 -14.93 -10.28
N SER A 215 -11.82 -15.60 -10.14
CA SER A 215 -11.38 -16.19 -8.88
C SER A 215 -11.21 -15.15 -7.78
N PHE A 216 -10.48 -14.07 -8.04
CA PHE A 216 -10.36 -12.98 -7.07
C PHE A 216 -11.70 -12.27 -6.81
N ILE A 217 -12.37 -11.81 -7.87
CA ILE A 217 -13.55 -10.96 -7.70
C ILE A 217 -14.72 -11.73 -7.06
N GLU A 218 -14.83 -13.04 -7.18
CA GLU A 218 -15.89 -13.79 -6.48
C GLU A 218 -15.68 -13.85 -4.95
N HIS A 219 -14.47 -13.60 -4.44
CA HIS A 219 -14.16 -13.62 -3.01
C HIS A 219 -14.15 -12.22 -2.36
N PHE A 220 -13.95 -11.16 -3.13
CA PHE A 220 -13.84 -9.79 -2.61
C PHE A 220 -14.97 -8.89 -3.14
N ASN A 221 -15.61 -8.15 -2.25
CA ASN A 221 -16.59 -7.13 -2.62
C ASN A 221 -15.93 -5.75 -2.57
N VAL A 222 -15.35 -5.33 -3.69
CA VAL A 222 -14.61 -4.08 -3.85
C VAL A 222 -15.25 -3.21 -4.92
N LYS A 223 -15.05 -1.89 -4.81
CA LYS A 223 -15.58 -0.92 -5.77
C LYS A 223 -14.54 -0.63 -6.85
N THR A 224 -14.74 -1.20 -8.03
CA THR A 224 -13.82 -1.01 -9.16
C THR A 224 -14.24 0.18 -10.04
N PRO A 225 -13.32 0.74 -10.83
CA PRO A 225 -13.64 1.76 -11.83
C PRO A 225 -14.67 1.27 -12.85
N GLU A 226 -15.53 2.16 -13.34
CA GLU A 226 -16.57 1.79 -14.30
C GLU A 226 -15.95 1.23 -15.59
N GLY A 227 -16.36 0.02 -15.98
CA GLY A 227 -15.89 -0.64 -17.19
C GLY A 227 -14.53 -1.36 -17.06
N SER A 228 -13.90 -1.33 -15.88
CA SER A 228 -12.70 -2.14 -15.62
C SER A 228 -13.00 -3.63 -15.76
N SER A 229 -12.08 -4.39 -16.35
CA SER A 229 -12.16 -5.86 -16.31
C SER A 229 -11.95 -6.35 -14.89
N THR A 230 -12.68 -7.40 -14.50
CA THR A 230 -12.45 -8.12 -13.24
C THR A 230 -12.15 -9.60 -13.44
N GLU A 231 -11.87 -10.02 -14.69
CA GLU A 231 -11.74 -11.44 -15.01
C GLU A 231 -10.51 -12.09 -14.36
N THR A 232 -9.39 -11.39 -14.24
CA THR A 232 -8.11 -11.92 -13.72
C THR A 232 -7.67 -11.29 -12.40
N GLY A 233 -8.53 -10.50 -11.77
CA GLY A 233 -8.19 -9.64 -10.63
C GLY A 233 -9.01 -8.37 -10.64
N ALA A 234 -8.75 -7.43 -9.74
CA ALA A 234 -9.39 -6.11 -9.76
C ALA A 234 -8.42 -5.04 -9.27
N TYR A 235 -8.51 -3.86 -9.85
CA TYR A 235 -7.86 -2.65 -9.34
C TYR A 235 -8.89 -1.69 -8.78
N TYR A 236 -8.54 -1.05 -7.65
CA TYR A 236 -9.42 -0.18 -6.89
C TYR A 236 -8.60 0.64 -5.89
N SER A 237 -9.23 1.63 -5.28
CA SER A 237 -8.62 2.45 -4.24
C SER A 237 -9.60 2.69 -3.09
N TYR A 238 -9.06 3.07 -1.93
CA TYR A 238 -9.82 3.49 -0.77
C TYR A 238 -8.99 4.46 0.08
N ASP A 239 -9.68 5.42 0.68
CA ASP A 239 -9.10 6.28 1.70
C ASP A 239 -9.30 5.60 3.06
N TYR A 240 -8.25 5.51 3.86
CA TYR A 240 -8.34 5.13 5.27
C TYR A 240 -7.61 6.17 6.09
N GLU A 241 -8.35 6.85 6.98
CA GLU A 241 -7.84 8.01 7.72
C GLU A 241 -7.18 9.04 6.79
N ASN A 242 -5.91 9.38 7.01
CA ASN A 242 -5.13 10.33 6.22
C ASN A 242 -4.32 9.68 5.07
N ALA A 243 -4.62 8.44 4.71
CA ALA A 243 -3.89 7.68 3.69
C ALA A 243 -4.82 7.22 2.55
N HIS A 244 -4.33 7.39 1.33
CA HIS A 244 -4.96 6.87 0.12
C HIS A 244 -4.24 5.60 -0.33
N PHE A 245 -4.96 4.48 -0.32
CA PHE A 245 -4.47 3.18 -0.73
C PHE A 245 -4.90 2.87 -2.16
N ILE A 246 -3.95 2.44 -2.98
CA ILE A 246 -4.20 2.05 -4.37
C ILE A 246 -3.81 0.58 -4.53
N ILE A 247 -4.79 -0.24 -4.92
CA ILE A 247 -4.61 -1.67 -5.14
C ILE A 247 -4.60 -1.92 -6.64
N LEU A 248 -3.47 -2.40 -7.17
CA LEU A 248 -3.30 -2.65 -8.60
C LEU A 248 -3.44 -4.14 -8.94
N ASN A 249 -3.98 -4.41 -10.13
CA ASN A 249 -4.07 -5.75 -10.70
C ASN A 249 -2.91 -5.99 -11.66
N THR A 250 -1.99 -6.88 -11.28
CA THR A 250 -0.80 -7.21 -12.09
C THR A 250 -1.01 -8.38 -13.07
N ASN A 251 -2.26 -8.77 -13.31
CA ASN A 251 -2.63 -9.87 -14.21
C ASN A 251 -3.27 -9.40 -15.52
N GLU A 252 -3.12 -8.11 -15.83
CA GLU A 252 -3.43 -7.54 -17.14
C GLU A 252 -2.17 -7.47 -18.01
N ASP A 253 -2.28 -7.13 -19.29
CA ASP A 253 -1.08 -7.04 -20.14
C ASP A 253 -1.33 -6.17 -21.37
N SER A 254 -0.29 -5.47 -21.83
CA SER A 254 -0.35 -4.66 -23.04
C SER A 254 1.02 -4.55 -23.72
N GLU A 255 1.04 -4.00 -24.94
CA GLU A 255 2.30 -3.75 -25.64
C GLU A 255 3.17 -2.71 -24.90
N GLU A 256 2.54 -1.70 -24.29
CA GLU A 256 3.25 -0.59 -23.63
C GLU A 256 3.61 -0.88 -22.17
N TYR A 257 2.77 -1.66 -21.48
CA TYR A 257 2.90 -1.99 -20.06
C TYR A 257 2.74 -3.48 -19.85
N ARG A 258 3.83 -4.17 -19.48
CA ARG A 258 3.74 -5.54 -18.96
C ARG A 258 2.98 -5.54 -17.64
N ASN A 259 2.13 -6.54 -17.44
CA ASN A 259 1.35 -6.72 -16.22
C ASN A 259 0.25 -5.65 -15.98
N PHE A 260 0.00 -4.74 -16.92
CA PHE A 260 -1.03 -3.70 -16.81
C PHE A 260 -1.70 -3.39 -18.15
N SER A 261 -2.97 -3.00 -18.12
CA SER A 261 -3.64 -2.35 -19.26
C SER A 261 -3.38 -0.84 -19.29
N PRO A 262 -3.40 -0.18 -20.46
CA PRO A 262 -3.38 1.27 -20.55
C PRO A 262 -4.52 1.92 -19.75
N GLU A 263 -5.71 1.31 -19.73
CA GLU A 263 -6.87 1.81 -18.98
C GLU A 263 -6.61 1.84 -17.47
N GLN A 264 -5.98 0.79 -16.91
CA GLN A 264 -5.59 0.76 -15.50
C GLN A 264 -4.53 1.84 -15.19
N ILE A 265 -3.58 2.06 -16.08
CA ILE A 265 -2.54 3.10 -15.91
C ILE A 265 -3.14 4.51 -15.98
N GLU A 266 -4.06 4.76 -16.91
CA GLU A 266 -4.78 6.03 -16.99
C GLU A 266 -5.62 6.28 -15.73
N TRP A 267 -6.30 5.24 -15.23
CA TRP A 267 -7.03 5.31 -13.97
C TRP A 267 -6.12 5.62 -12.79
N LEU A 268 -4.99 4.91 -12.63
CA LEU A 268 -4.01 5.13 -11.56
C LEU A 268 -3.55 6.59 -11.49
N GLN A 269 -3.21 7.17 -12.64
CA GLN A 269 -2.77 8.57 -12.71
C GLN A 269 -3.89 9.56 -12.31
N ALA A 270 -5.14 9.27 -12.68
CA ALA A 270 -6.27 10.11 -12.34
C ALA A 270 -6.66 9.98 -10.86
N ASP A 271 -6.61 8.76 -10.33
CA ASP A 271 -6.93 8.42 -8.95
C ASP A 271 -5.96 9.08 -7.97
N ILE A 272 -4.65 8.95 -8.20
CA ILE A 272 -3.64 9.63 -7.37
C ILE A 272 -3.79 11.15 -7.43
N LYS A 273 -4.03 11.74 -8.61
CA LYS A 273 -4.23 13.19 -8.73
C LYS A 273 -5.47 13.65 -7.95
N ALA A 274 -6.55 12.88 -7.97
CA ALA A 274 -7.74 13.18 -7.19
C ALA A 274 -7.45 13.08 -5.68
N ALA A 275 -6.69 12.08 -5.23
CA ALA A 275 -6.26 11.96 -3.84
C ALA A 275 -5.39 13.16 -3.40
N GLN A 276 -4.48 13.63 -4.26
CA GLN A 276 -3.64 14.81 -3.99
C GLN A 276 -4.41 16.13 -3.89
N GLU A 277 -5.61 16.21 -4.46
CA GLU A 277 -6.51 17.36 -4.30
C GLU A 277 -7.24 17.35 -2.94
N ASN A 278 -7.23 16.23 -2.22
CA ASN A 278 -7.83 16.10 -0.90
C ASN A 278 -6.81 16.48 0.19
N GLU A 279 -6.99 17.64 0.81
CA GLU A 279 -6.11 18.17 1.87
C GLU A 279 -6.03 17.26 3.13
N ASN A 280 -6.94 16.30 3.29
CA ASN A 280 -6.91 15.34 4.40
C ASN A 280 -6.05 14.11 4.09
N ILE A 281 -5.60 13.92 2.84
CA ILE A 281 -4.73 12.81 2.46
C ILE A 281 -3.29 13.30 2.52
N ASN A 282 -2.55 12.75 3.48
CA ASN A 282 -1.13 12.99 3.61
C ASN A 282 -0.31 11.86 2.96
N TRP A 283 -0.79 10.62 2.98
CA TRP A 283 -0.03 9.45 2.51
C TRP A 283 -0.62 8.83 1.26
N ILE A 284 0.24 8.46 0.31
CA ILE A 284 -0.16 7.69 -0.87
C ILE A 284 0.60 6.37 -0.87
N ILE A 285 -0.14 5.28 -0.72
CA ILE A 285 0.41 3.93 -0.57
C ILE A 285 -0.12 3.05 -1.71
N ALA A 286 0.78 2.52 -2.52
CA ALA A 286 0.42 1.63 -3.63
C ALA A 286 0.71 0.16 -3.27
N ASN A 287 -0.14 -0.74 -3.73
CA ASN A 287 0.06 -2.17 -3.64
C ASN A 287 0.16 -2.80 -5.04
N ILE A 288 1.26 -3.52 -5.28
CA ILE A 288 1.62 -4.14 -6.57
C ILE A 288 2.14 -5.55 -6.30
N HIS A 289 1.35 -6.58 -6.60
CA HIS A 289 1.77 -7.96 -6.35
C HIS A 289 3.09 -8.31 -7.06
N LYS A 290 3.14 -8.27 -8.41
CA LYS A 290 4.38 -8.39 -9.20
C LYS A 290 5.20 -7.11 -9.15
N GLY A 291 5.82 -6.87 -7.99
CA GLY A 291 6.55 -5.66 -7.69
C GLY A 291 7.81 -5.44 -8.55
N PRO A 292 8.19 -4.18 -8.84
CA PRO A 292 9.39 -3.85 -9.62
C PRO A 292 10.71 -4.20 -8.91
N TYR A 293 10.76 -4.17 -7.57
CA TYR A 293 11.99 -4.32 -6.80
C TYR A 293 11.92 -5.47 -5.83
N THR A 294 12.63 -6.53 -6.18
CA THR A 294 12.79 -7.75 -5.40
C THR A 294 14.24 -8.24 -5.49
N THR A 295 14.68 -9.03 -4.51
CA THR A 295 16.05 -9.55 -4.40
C THR A 295 16.16 -11.02 -4.82
N SER A 296 15.08 -11.66 -5.23
CA SER A 296 15.03 -13.09 -5.56
C SER A 296 14.79 -13.35 -7.07
N ASN A 297 14.31 -14.55 -7.41
CA ASN A 297 14.35 -15.09 -8.76
C ASN A 297 13.54 -14.28 -9.76
N HIS A 298 12.47 -13.59 -9.34
CA HIS A 298 11.66 -12.77 -10.25
C HIS A 298 12.29 -11.40 -10.56
N ALA A 299 13.42 -11.05 -9.93
CA ALA A 299 14.13 -9.78 -10.20
C ALA A 299 14.63 -9.63 -11.66
N THR A 300 14.79 -10.75 -12.38
CA THR A 300 15.30 -10.80 -13.76
C THR A 300 14.27 -11.26 -14.78
N ASP A 301 13.00 -11.39 -14.39
CA ASP A 301 11.95 -11.81 -15.33
C ASP A 301 11.68 -10.72 -16.37
N ASN A 302 11.36 -11.14 -17.60
CA ASN A 302 11.23 -10.22 -18.73
C ASN A 302 10.07 -9.23 -18.56
N ASP A 303 8.99 -9.62 -17.89
CA ASP A 303 7.88 -8.74 -17.54
C ASP A 303 8.24 -7.73 -16.45
N ILE A 304 9.33 -7.94 -15.71
CA ILE A 304 9.84 -7.01 -14.72
C ILE A 304 10.90 -6.08 -15.31
N MET A 305 11.96 -6.61 -15.95
CA MET A 305 13.13 -5.82 -16.39
C MET A 305 13.15 -5.47 -17.88
N GLY A 306 12.17 -5.92 -18.67
CA GLY A 306 12.07 -5.59 -20.10
C GLY A 306 11.81 -4.10 -20.35
N GLU A 307 11.95 -3.66 -21.61
CA GLU A 307 11.74 -2.26 -22.01
C GLU A 307 10.32 -1.73 -21.67
N ASN A 308 9.32 -2.61 -21.72
CA ASN A 308 7.95 -2.37 -21.27
C ASN A 308 7.62 -3.01 -19.92
N GLY A 309 8.65 -3.49 -19.21
CA GLY A 309 8.53 -4.19 -17.94
C GLY A 309 8.14 -3.27 -16.79
N VAL A 310 7.66 -3.87 -15.71
CA VAL A 310 7.16 -3.16 -14.53
C VAL A 310 8.22 -2.22 -13.96
N ARG A 311 9.49 -2.65 -13.82
CA ARG A 311 10.58 -1.84 -13.24
C ARG A 311 10.94 -0.62 -14.08
N GLU A 312 10.78 -0.70 -15.40
CA GLU A 312 11.12 0.40 -16.30
C GLU A 312 9.96 1.40 -16.46
N LYS A 313 8.70 0.94 -16.37
CA LYS A 313 7.53 1.77 -16.66
C LYS A 313 6.85 2.36 -15.43
N ILE A 314 6.78 1.62 -14.33
CA ILE A 314 5.91 1.95 -13.20
C ILE A 314 6.62 2.83 -12.16
N PRO A 315 7.83 2.50 -11.65
CA PRO A 315 8.50 3.32 -10.64
C PRO A 315 8.69 4.80 -11.00
N PRO A 316 9.10 5.18 -12.24
CA PRO A 316 9.20 6.59 -12.60
C PRO A 316 7.85 7.32 -12.50
N MET A 317 6.76 6.65 -12.88
CA MET A 317 5.41 7.20 -12.80
C MET A 317 4.96 7.37 -11.35
N LEU A 318 5.17 6.37 -10.49
CA LEU A 318 4.83 6.46 -9.07
C LEU A 318 5.62 7.58 -8.37
N TYR A 319 6.90 7.75 -8.74
CA TYR A 319 7.72 8.87 -8.27
C TYR A 319 7.14 10.22 -8.68
N ASP A 320 6.83 10.41 -9.96
CA ASP A 320 6.24 11.67 -10.48
C ASP A 320 4.87 11.98 -9.86
N LEU A 321 4.14 10.93 -9.46
CA LEU A 321 2.85 11.01 -8.78
C LEU A 321 2.98 11.12 -7.25
N GLY A 322 4.19 11.18 -6.69
CA GLY A 322 4.41 11.41 -5.26
C GLY A 322 3.93 10.27 -4.34
N VAL A 323 4.02 9.02 -4.81
CA VAL A 323 3.78 7.84 -3.96
C VAL A 323 4.88 7.73 -2.92
N ASP A 324 4.49 7.44 -1.67
CA ASP A 324 5.42 7.38 -0.54
C ASP A 324 5.96 5.96 -0.28
N LEU A 325 5.05 4.99 -0.35
CA LEU A 325 5.31 3.60 -0.02
C LEU A 325 4.67 2.68 -1.06
N VAL A 326 5.41 1.65 -1.46
CA VAL A 326 4.92 0.61 -2.36
C VAL A 326 5.06 -0.75 -1.69
N LEU A 327 3.93 -1.43 -1.52
CA LEU A 327 3.81 -2.74 -0.90
C LEU A 327 3.72 -3.82 -1.99
N GLN A 328 4.60 -4.81 -1.93
CA GLN A 328 4.79 -5.80 -3.00
C GLN A 328 4.62 -7.23 -2.49
N GLY A 329 4.59 -8.20 -3.41
CA GLY A 329 4.55 -9.63 -3.12
C GLY A 329 5.40 -10.45 -4.10
N HIS A 330 4.88 -11.62 -4.47
CA HIS A 330 5.32 -12.50 -5.55
C HIS A 330 6.63 -13.26 -5.28
N ASP A 331 7.69 -12.54 -4.91
CA ASP A 331 8.95 -13.14 -4.51
C ASP A 331 8.94 -13.42 -3.01
N HIS A 332 9.18 -14.68 -2.63
CA HIS A 332 9.16 -15.10 -1.23
C HIS A 332 10.52 -14.87 -0.58
N ILE A 333 10.86 -13.59 -0.43
CA ILE A 333 11.97 -13.12 0.38
C ILE A 333 11.68 -11.70 0.91
N TYR A 334 12.11 -11.43 2.13
CA TYR A 334 12.00 -10.08 2.68
C TYR A 334 12.99 -9.15 1.99
N SER A 335 12.53 -7.98 1.54
CA SER A 335 13.40 -6.93 1.05
C SER A 335 12.79 -5.54 1.20
N ARG A 336 13.66 -4.54 1.34
CA ARG A 336 13.27 -3.14 1.42
C ARG A 336 14.25 -2.27 0.65
N THR A 337 13.73 -1.42 -0.23
CA THR A 337 14.58 -0.49 -0.99
C THR A 337 15.03 0.69 -0.13
N LYS A 338 16.08 1.37 -0.57
CA LYS A 338 16.25 2.79 -0.28
C LYS A 338 15.12 3.59 -0.96
N PRO A 339 14.94 4.90 -0.68
CA PRO A 339 14.08 5.74 -1.51
C PRO A 339 14.48 5.65 -2.99
N ILE A 340 13.53 5.38 -3.87
CA ILE A 340 13.77 5.23 -5.31
C ILE A 340 13.23 6.45 -6.07
N GLN A 341 14.14 7.16 -6.73
CA GLN A 341 13.88 8.28 -7.64
C GLN A 341 14.12 7.85 -9.08
N HIS A 342 13.08 7.83 -9.92
CA HIS A 342 13.20 7.49 -11.35
C HIS A 342 14.02 6.21 -11.61
N GLY A 343 13.79 5.17 -10.80
CA GLY A 343 14.48 3.90 -10.91
C GLY A 343 15.84 3.79 -10.21
N ASN A 344 16.33 4.87 -9.59
CA ASN A 344 17.62 4.90 -8.91
C ASN A 344 17.43 5.09 -7.40
N ALA A 345 18.22 4.39 -6.59
CA ALA A 345 18.27 4.67 -5.17
C ALA A 345 18.91 6.02 -4.87
N VAL A 346 18.31 6.74 -3.92
CA VAL A 346 18.84 8.00 -3.38
C VAL A 346 18.98 7.90 -1.87
N GLU A 347 19.95 8.64 -1.32
CA GLU A 347 20.10 8.76 0.11
C GLU A 347 19.09 9.76 0.66
N ALA A 348 18.59 9.50 1.87
CA ALA A 348 17.76 10.42 2.64
C ALA A 348 18.43 10.72 3.97
N ASP A 349 18.16 11.89 4.53
CA ASP A 349 18.53 12.19 5.92
C ASP A 349 17.79 11.20 6.83
N LYS A 350 18.48 10.69 7.85
CA LYS A 350 17.92 9.69 8.76
C LYS A 350 17.93 10.16 10.20
N VAL A 351 16.86 9.82 10.93
CA VAL A 351 16.77 9.98 12.39
C VAL A 351 16.35 8.67 13.02
N THR A 352 16.83 8.39 14.22
CA THR A 352 16.42 7.20 14.98
C THR A 352 15.53 7.64 16.14
N GLU A 353 14.35 7.04 16.23
CA GLU A 353 13.44 7.24 17.37
C GLU A 353 12.99 5.90 17.94
N ASN A 354 12.57 5.90 19.20
CA ASN A 354 12.04 4.70 19.84
C ASN A 354 10.53 4.63 19.64
N TYR A 355 10.03 3.55 19.05
CA TYR A 355 8.62 3.22 18.89
C TYR A 355 8.34 1.91 19.62
N ASN A 356 7.50 1.94 20.66
CA ASN A 356 7.14 0.77 21.46
C ASN A 356 8.34 -0.08 21.94
N GLY A 357 9.47 0.57 22.27
CA GLY A 357 10.68 -0.11 22.72
C GLY A 357 11.60 -0.62 21.60
N ILE A 358 11.25 -0.38 20.33
CA ILE A 358 12.04 -0.70 19.14
C ILE A 358 12.68 0.58 18.62
N ASP A 359 13.97 0.55 18.34
CA ASP A 359 14.64 1.66 17.67
C ASP A 359 14.35 1.61 16.17
N VAL A 360 13.70 2.65 15.66
CA VAL A 360 13.26 2.76 14.26
C VAL A 360 14.08 3.84 13.57
N GLU A 361 14.63 3.51 12.40
CA GLU A 361 15.30 4.47 11.54
C GLU A 361 14.33 5.08 10.52
N TYR A 362 14.05 6.38 10.67
CA TYR A 362 13.17 7.13 9.79
C TYR A 362 13.96 7.86 8.72
N SER A 363 13.56 7.71 7.45
CA SER A 363 13.96 8.61 6.37
C SER A 363 13.13 9.90 6.46
N VAL A 364 13.81 11.04 6.59
CA VAL A 364 13.17 12.35 6.69
C VAL A 364 13.05 12.96 5.30
N ASN A 365 11.82 13.24 4.88
CA ASN A 365 11.47 13.79 3.57
C ASN A 365 12.20 13.08 2.40
N PRO A 366 12.12 11.75 2.28
CA PRO A 366 12.82 11.02 1.22
C PRO A 366 12.36 11.49 -0.17
N ASP A 367 13.32 11.69 -1.09
CA ASP A 367 13.04 12.07 -2.48
C ASP A 367 12.76 10.81 -3.32
N GLY A 368 11.68 10.11 -2.99
CA GLY A 368 11.19 8.94 -3.72
C GLY A 368 10.54 7.88 -2.83
N ALA A 369 9.83 6.95 -3.47
CA ALA A 369 9.08 5.91 -2.77
C ALA A 369 10.01 4.84 -2.20
N ILE A 370 9.65 4.29 -1.04
CA ILE A 370 10.25 3.07 -0.49
C ILE A 370 9.40 1.88 -0.93
N TYR A 371 10.04 0.79 -1.36
CA TYR A 371 9.38 -0.44 -1.79
C TYR A 371 9.67 -1.54 -0.78
N VAL A 372 8.63 -2.27 -0.37
CA VAL A 372 8.71 -3.30 0.66
C VAL A 372 8.08 -4.58 0.14
N ASN A 373 8.83 -5.68 0.20
CA ASN A 373 8.28 -7.03 0.03
C ASN A 373 8.35 -7.72 1.41
N PRO A 374 7.21 -8.09 2.00
CA PRO A 374 7.16 -8.67 3.33
C PRO A 374 7.55 -10.15 3.37
N ASN A 375 8.03 -10.77 2.27
CA ASN A 375 8.31 -12.21 2.10
C ASN A 375 7.09 -13.07 1.75
N THR A 376 6.54 -13.79 2.74
CA THR A 376 5.45 -14.75 2.57
C THR A 376 4.75 -14.94 3.92
N ALA A 377 3.44 -15.03 3.89
CA ALA A 377 2.62 -15.47 5.01
C ALA A 377 2.46 -17.00 5.04
N GLY A 378 3.01 -17.68 4.03
CA GLY A 378 2.76 -19.07 3.73
C GLY A 378 4.03 -19.93 3.72
N PRO A 379 3.99 -21.05 3.00
CA PRO A 379 5.01 -22.08 3.08
C PRO A 379 6.20 -21.89 2.13
N LYS A 380 6.07 -21.13 1.03
CA LYS A 380 7.11 -21.06 -0.01
C LYS A 380 8.10 -19.95 0.31
N VAL A 381 9.38 -20.22 0.11
CA VAL A 381 10.49 -19.29 0.38
C VAL A 381 11.51 -19.44 -0.73
N TYR A 382 12.23 -18.37 -1.09
CA TYR A 382 13.19 -18.36 -2.20
C TYR A 382 14.58 -17.92 -1.76
N TYR A 383 15.60 -18.30 -2.54
CA TYR A 383 16.97 -17.80 -2.34
C TYR A 383 17.14 -16.42 -2.96
N LYS A 384 18.03 -15.61 -2.41
CA LYS A 384 18.51 -14.38 -3.06
C LYS A 384 19.12 -14.73 -4.43
N ASN A 385 18.83 -13.89 -5.43
CA ASN A 385 19.27 -14.10 -6.80
C ASN A 385 20.81 -14.00 -6.91
N LYS A 386 21.43 -14.98 -7.57
CA LYS A 386 22.90 -15.04 -7.72
C LYS A 386 23.38 -14.68 -9.11
N GLU A 387 22.46 -14.47 -10.05
CA GLU A 387 22.73 -14.25 -11.46
C GLU A 387 22.64 -12.78 -11.85
N ILE A 388 21.86 -11.98 -11.12
CA ILE A 388 21.78 -10.53 -11.33
C ILE A 388 23.10 -9.83 -10.97
N ASP A 389 23.39 -8.72 -11.66
CA ASP A 389 24.56 -7.89 -11.34
C ASP A 389 24.51 -7.47 -9.86
N PRO A 390 25.57 -7.74 -9.06
CA PRO A 390 25.55 -7.41 -7.64
C PRO A 390 25.27 -5.93 -7.32
N SER A 391 25.59 -5.00 -8.23
CA SER A 391 25.28 -3.57 -8.06
C SER A 391 23.77 -3.27 -8.02
N TYR A 392 22.93 -4.18 -8.53
CA TYR A 392 21.47 -4.06 -8.37
C TYR A 392 21.06 -4.04 -6.89
N TYR A 393 21.81 -4.73 -6.02
CA TYR A 393 21.52 -4.75 -4.59
C TYR A 393 21.83 -3.41 -3.90
N ASP A 394 22.54 -2.48 -4.54
CA ASP A 394 22.76 -1.13 -4.01
C ASP A 394 21.47 -0.29 -3.98
N LEU A 395 20.41 -0.76 -4.65
CA LEU A 395 19.07 -0.19 -4.56
C LEU A 395 18.39 -0.43 -3.20
N PHE A 396 18.91 -1.37 -2.41
CA PHE A 396 18.25 -1.88 -1.21
C PHE A 396 18.94 -1.42 0.07
N GLU A 397 18.12 -1.14 1.08
CA GLU A 397 18.59 -1.05 2.48
C GLU A 397 18.67 -2.45 3.08
N VAL A 398 17.69 -3.31 2.76
CA VAL A 398 17.66 -4.72 3.16
C VAL A 398 17.55 -5.61 1.93
N ALA A 399 18.57 -6.42 1.72
CA ALA A 399 18.65 -7.39 0.63
C ALA A 399 19.42 -8.65 1.05
N ASP A 400 19.27 -9.09 2.29
CA ASP A 400 19.97 -10.27 2.78
C ASP A 400 19.51 -11.56 2.10
N GLU A 401 20.29 -12.62 2.26
CA GLU A 401 19.83 -13.98 1.92
C GLU A 401 18.68 -14.37 2.83
N HIS A 402 17.74 -15.17 2.31
CA HIS A 402 16.57 -15.60 3.06
C HIS A 402 16.97 -16.32 4.34
N SER A 403 16.37 -15.97 5.49
CA SER A 403 16.73 -16.52 6.81
C SER A 403 16.60 -18.05 6.88
N ALA A 404 15.59 -18.63 6.24
CA ALA A 404 15.42 -20.08 6.05
C ALA A 404 16.58 -20.79 5.31
N ALA A 405 17.45 -20.08 4.58
CA ALA A 405 18.59 -20.69 3.87
C ALA A 405 19.53 -21.48 4.80
N LYS A 406 19.59 -21.12 6.09
CA LYS A 406 20.36 -21.82 7.12
C LYS A 406 19.89 -23.27 7.35
N TYR A 407 18.65 -23.59 6.98
CA TYR A 407 18.08 -24.94 7.08
C TYR A 407 18.40 -25.83 5.88
N GLY A 408 19.09 -25.29 4.88
CA GLY A 408 19.48 -26.00 3.68
C GLY A 408 18.39 -26.00 2.60
N PRO A 409 18.61 -26.76 1.50
CA PRO A 409 17.68 -26.85 0.40
C PRO A 409 16.43 -27.66 0.75
N ASP A 410 15.29 -27.30 0.17
CA ASP A 410 14.06 -28.08 0.27
C ASP A 410 14.28 -29.51 -0.28
N PRO A 411 13.93 -30.58 0.45
CA PRO A 411 14.19 -31.95 0.02
C PRO A 411 13.54 -32.33 -1.32
N GLY A 412 12.46 -31.64 -1.69
CA GLY A 412 11.73 -31.83 -2.94
C GLY A 412 12.16 -30.90 -4.08
N ASN A 413 12.90 -29.83 -3.78
CA ASN A 413 13.38 -28.86 -4.77
C ASN A 413 14.58 -28.07 -4.25
N ASP A 414 15.79 -28.39 -4.71
CA ASP A 414 17.02 -27.74 -4.23
C ASP A 414 17.23 -26.29 -4.72
N SER A 415 16.34 -25.78 -5.59
CA SER A 415 16.36 -24.39 -6.04
C SER A 415 15.87 -23.39 -4.99
N ARG A 416 15.44 -23.85 -3.82
CA ARG A 416 14.87 -23.02 -2.75
C ARG A 416 15.21 -23.55 -1.35
N PRO A 417 15.17 -22.71 -0.30
CA PRO A 417 15.27 -23.18 1.08
C PRO A 417 14.12 -24.11 1.47
N VAL A 418 14.30 -24.87 2.56
CA VAL A 418 13.23 -25.69 3.15
C VAL A 418 11.99 -24.83 3.41
N ARG A 419 10.85 -25.30 2.90
CA ARG A 419 9.54 -24.65 3.01
C ARG A 419 8.97 -24.72 4.43
N SER A 420 7.99 -23.85 4.68
CA SER A 420 7.18 -23.77 5.90
C SER A 420 7.95 -23.43 7.17
N GLN A 421 9.26 -23.16 7.09
CA GLN A 421 10.09 -22.86 8.26
C GLN A 421 9.96 -21.41 8.72
N VAL A 422 9.72 -20.49 7.80
CA VAL A 422 9.76 -19.05 8.06
C VAL A 422 8.58 -18.36 7.38
N GLN A 423 7.85 -17.54 8.13
CA GLN A 423 6.79 -16.64 7.66
C GLN A 423 7.08 -15.22 8.16
N ASN A 424 6.52 -14.22 7.51
CA ASN A 424 6.73 -12.83 7.88
C ASN A 424 5.45 -12.01 7.73
N PHE A 425 5.40 -10.90 8.45
CA PHE A 425 4.40 -9.86 8.32
C PHE A 425 5.00 -8.51 8.73
N VAL A 426 4.36 -7.42 8.32
CA VAL A 426 4.81 -6.07 8.65
C VAL A 426 3.68 -5.31 9.34
N GLU A 427 3.96 -4.76 10.51
CA GLU A 427 3.13 -3.70 11.11
C GLU A 427 3.45 -2.40 10.40
N PHE A 428 2.41 -1.70 9.94
CA PHE A 428 2.50 -0.32 9.53
C PHE A 428 1.62 0.53 10.44
N ASN A 429 2.23 1.50 11.12
CA ASN A 429 1.53 2.54 11.84
C ASN A 429 1.74 3.87 11.11
N VAL A 430 0.66 4.56 10.81
CA VAL A 430 0.67 5.92 10.29
C VAL A 430 0.17 6.79 11.43
N ASP A 431 0.91 7.84 11.77
CA ASP A 431 0.61 8.82 12.83
C ASP A 431 0.95 10.20 12.28
N GLY A 432 -0.06 10.92 11.81
CA GLY A 432 0.07 12.25 11.21
C GLY A 432 1.05 12.26 10.04
N ASN A 433 2.22 12.84 10.27
CA ASN A 433 3.30 12.98 9.30
C ASN A 433 4.38 11.91 9.40
N LYS A 434 4.15 10.85 10.20
CA LYS A 434 5.07 9.73 10.38
C LYS A 434 4.44 8.43 9.93
N LEU A 435 5.21 7.62 9.21
CA LEU A 435 4.88 6.25 8.87
C LEU A 435 5.98 5.35 9.44
N THR A 436 5.58 4.36 10.23
CA THR A 436 6.45 3.41 10.92
C THR A 436 6.17 2.01 10.38
N GLY A 437 7.21 1.28 9.99
CA GLY A 437 7.15 -0.10 9.52
C GLY A 437 8.00 -1.02 10.38
N ILE A 438 7.38 -1.99 11.05
CA ILE A 438 8.08 -3.02 11.85
C ILE A 438 7.87 -4.39 11.20
N THR A 439 8.95 -5.01 10.76
CA THR A 439 8.90 -6.34 10.13
C THR A 439 9.13 -7.42 11.16
N TYR A 440 8.22 -8.38 11.22
CA TYR A 440 8.28 -9.55 12.08
C TYR A 440 8.59 -10.80 11.27
N GLU A 441 9.40 -11.68 11.84
CA GLU A 441 9.65 -13.03 11.36
C GLU A 441 9.12 -14.06 12.36
N ILE A 442 8.47 -15.08 11.82
CA ILE A 442 8.05 -16.30 12.52
C ILE A 442 8.94 -17.41 12.00
N ASP A 443 9.93 -17.85 12.77
CA ASP A 443 10.72 -19.03 12.45
C ASP A 443 10.27 -20.19 13.34
N GLN A 444 9.71 -21.24 12.72
CA GLN A 444 9.13 -22.40 13.41
C GLN A 444 10.14 -23.15 14.29
N ASN A 445 11.45 -22.90 14.12
CA ASN A 445 12.51 -23.52 14.90
C ASN A 445 13.12 -22.59 15.97
N ILE A 446 12.67 -21.33 16.06
CA ILE A 446 13.17 -20.32 16.99
C ILE A 446 12.00 -19.83 17.85
N ASN A 447 12.25 -19.54 19.13
CA ASN A 447 11.25 -18.95 20.03
C ASN A 447 9.89 -19.67 20.04
N ASN A 448 9.86 -20.98 19.77
CA ASN A 448 8.63 -21.77 19.61
C ASN A 448 7.66 -21.24 18.54
N GLY A 449 8.18 -20.57 17.50
CA GLY A 449 7.38 -19.95 16.46
C GLY A 449 6.69 -18.66 16.91
N GLU A 450 7.14 -18.01 17.98
CA GLU A 450 6.68 -16.66 18.33
C GLU A 450 7.32 -15.61 17.41
N PRO A 451 6.57 -14.60 16.94
CA PRO A 451 7.10 -13.52 16.12
C PRO A 451 8.23 -12.74 16.80
N PHE A 452 9.25 -12.33 16.03
CA PHE A 452 10.30 -11.42 16.49
C PHE A 452 10.69 -10.42 15.41
N VAL A 453 11.11 -9.23 15.83
CA VAL A 453 11.46 -8.12 14.92
C VAL A 453 12.75 -8.44 14.15
N VAL A 454 12.74 -8.23 12.84
CA VAL A 454 13.91 -8.40 11.96
C VAL A 454 14.32 -7.12 11.23
N ASP A 455 13.41 -6.16 11.09
CA ASP A 455 13.70 -4.82 10.54
C ASP A 455 12.71 -3.80 11.10
N ALA A 456 13.15 -2.55 11.19
CA ALA A 456 12.35 -1.43 11.67
C ALA A 456 12.77 -0.13 10.95
N PHE A 457 11.83 0.45 10.20
CA PHE A 457 12.08 1.64 9.38
C PHE A 457 10.88 2.58 9.41
N GLY A 458 11.06 3.80 8.91
CA GLY A 458 9.93 4.68 8.70
C GLY A 458 10.20 5.83 7.76
N ILE A 459 9.18 6.64 7.55
CA ILE A 459 9.20 7.86 6.76
C ILE A 459 8.66 8.99 7.66
N ILE A 460 9.33 10.14 7.68
CA ILE A 460 8.83 11.36 8.31
C ILE A 460 8.67 12.43 7.23
N LYS A 461 7.47 12.99 7.11
CA LYS A 461 7.18 14.19 6.31
C LYS A 461 7.33 15.44 7.18
N ASP A 462 8.54 15.94 7.30
CA ASP A 462 8.81 17.17 8.06
C ASP A 462 8.54 18.40 7.18
N GLU A 463 7.33 18.97 7.31
CA GLU A 463 6.94 20.17 6.56
C GLU A 463 7.78 21.40 6.92
N GLU A 464 8.31 21.49 8.14
CA GLU A 464 9.17 22.59 8.57
C GLU A 464 10.58 22.49 7.98
N ASN A 465 11.03 21.31 7.55
CA ASN A 465 12.35 21.06 6.91
C ASN A 465 12.29 20.50 5.46
N LYS A 466 11.15 20.60 4.76
CA LYS A 466 10.97 20.16 3.37
C LYS A 466 11.96 20.82 2.40
N THR A 467 12.76 19.98 1.74
CA THR A 467 13.66 20.37 0.65
C THR A 467 13.02 20.04 -0.69
N TYR A 468 12.80 21.04 -1.55
CA TYR A 468 12.27 20.84 -2.90
C TYR A 468 13.42 20.75 -3.91
N ASN A 469 13.65 19.58 -4.52
CA ASN A 469 14.70 19.38 -5.53
C ASN A 469 14.17 19.69 -6.94
N LEU A 470 14.69 20.72 -7.58
CA LEU A 470 14.38 21.06 -8.97
C LEU A 470 15.46 20.51 -9.90
N LYS A 471 15.05 19.60 -10.79
CA LYS A 471 15.88 19.00 -11.84
C LYS A 471 15.18 19.08 -13.20
N ASN A 472 15.92 19.23 -14.30
CA ASN A 472 15.41 19.18 -15.68
C ASN A 472 14.19 20.09 -16.00
N SER A 473 13.99 21.19 -15.26
CA SER A 473 12.81 22.04 -15.46
C SER A 473 12.84 22.73 -16.83
N LYS A 474 11.73 22.63 -17.56
CA LYS A 474 11.53 23.26 -18.88
C LYS A 474 10.91 24.67 -18.82
N SER A 475 10.59 25.16 -17.62
CA SER A 475 10.01 26.49 -17.46
C SER A 475 11.08 27.58 -17.61
N LYS A 476 10.75 28.68 -18.29
CA LYS A 476 11.60 29.88 -18.33
C LYS A 476 11.63 30.64 -17.01
N LYS A 477 10.62 30.46 -16.17
CA LYS A 477 10.48 31.16 -14.88
C LYS A 477 10.10 30.18 -13.80
N LEU A 478 10.86 30.17 -12.71
CA LEU A 478 10.51 29.44 -11.49
C LEU A 478 9.86 30.41 -10.51
N MET A 479 8.70 30.06 -9.96
CA MET A 479 8.04 30.81 -8.90
C MET A 479 8.09 29.98 -7.62
N ILE A 480 8.52 30.61 -6.54
CA ILE A 480 8.60 30.04 -5.19
C ILE A 480 7.66 30.87 -4.33
N ASP A 481 6.42 30.45 -4.21
CA ASP A 481 5.32 31.19 -3.57
C ASP A 481 4.63 30.48 -2.41
N ASN A 482 4.93 29.20 -2.20
CA ASN A 482 4.61 28.48 -0.97
C ASN A 482 5.83 28.41 -0.04
N PRO A 483 5.65 28.46 1.29
CA PRO A 483 6.74 28.32 2.25
C PRO A 483 7.44 26.97 2.07
N TYR A 484 8.76 27.02 1.84
CA TYR A 484 9.63 25.85 1.80
C TYR A 484 10.82 26.08 2.71
N SER A 485 11.29 25.02 3.33
CA SER A 485 12.47 25.05 4.17
C SER A 485 13.71 25.18 3.31
N SER A 486 13.80 24.44 2.20
CA SER A 486 14.80 24.70 1.17
C SER A 486 14.35 24.31 -0.23
N VAL A 487 14.97 24.90 -1.25
CA VAL A 487 14.83 24.57 -2.67
C VAL A 487 16.23 24.35 -3.22
N ASN A 488 16.51 23.13 -3.67
CA ASN A 488 17.77 22.75 -4.29
C ASN A 488 17.64 22.81 -5.81
N ILE A 489 18.46 23.63 -6.47
CA ILE A 489 18.43 23.82 -7.93
C ILE A 489 19.70 23.19 -8.51
N ASP A 490 19.52 22.12 -9.29
CA ASP A 490 20.64 21.40 -9.86
C ASP A 490 21.21 22.05 -11.14
N GLU A 491 22.40 21.60 -11.56
CA GLU A 491 23.07 22.11 -12.77
C GLU A 491 22.36 21.73 -14.08
N THR A 492 21.51 20.69 -14.07
CA THR A 492 20.78 20.21 -15.26
C THR A 492 19.59 21.09 -15.63
N THR A 493 19.25 22.05 -14.77
CA THR A 493 18.15 22.98 -14.97
C THR A 493 18.51 24.13 -15.91
N GLU A 494 18.77 23.80 -17.19
CA GLU A 494 19.33 24.72 -18.19
C GLU A 494 18.35 25.84 -18.63
N ASN A 495 17.04 25.58 -18.65
CA ASN A 495 16.05 26.47 -19.29
C ASN A 495 15.42 27.53 -18.38
N ILE A 496 15.69 27.53 -17.07
CA ILE A 496 15.20 28.58 -16.17
C ILE A 496 16.03 29.86 -16.40
N GLU A 497 15.40 30.92 -16.89
CA GLU A 497 16.04 32.23 -17.10
C GLU A 497 15.98 33.09 -15.82
N GLY A 498 15.03 32.83 -14.92
CA GLY A 498 14.94 33.53 -13.64
C GLY A 498 14.08 32.82 -12.59
N ILE A 499 14.46 33.01 -11.33
CA ILE A 499 13.82 32.47 -10.13
C ILE A 499 13.11 33.62 -9.42
N PHE A 500 11.85 33.44 -9.01
CA PHE A 500 11.03 34.44 -8.35
C PHE A 500 10.64 33.95 -6.96
N VAL A 501 11.16 34.59 -5.93
CA VAL A 501 10.96 34.22 -4.53
C VAL A 501 9.91 35.13 -3.91
N LYS A 502 8.81 34.55 -3.45
CA LYS A 502 7.64 35.21 -2.86
C LYS A 502 7.43 34.87 -1.39
N THR A 503 8.33 34.09 -0.79
CA THR A 503 8.29 33.67 0.62
C THR A 503 9.72 33.53 1.18
N SER A 504 9.86 33.24 2.48
CA SER A 504 11.12 32.80 3.08
C SER A 504 11.57 31.46 2.50
N VAL A 505 12.86 31.29 2.22
CA VAL A 505 13.40 30.07 1.60
C VAL A 505 14.91 29.96 1.75
N ILE A 506 15.43 28.73 1.89
CA ILE A 506 16.84 28.42 1.64
C ILE A 506 17.00 27.97 0.19
N LEU A 507 17.73 28.70 -0.64
CA LEU A 507 18.09 28.32 -2.01
C LEU A 507 19.51 27.73 -2.02
N LYS A 508 19.64 26.48 -2.48
CA LYS A 508 20.94 25.79 -2.56
C LYS A 508 21.14 25.10 -3.92
N GLY A 509 22.35 24.64 -4.21
CA GLY A 509 22.65 23.84 -5.40
C GLY A 509 23.36 24.60 -6.53
N ALA A 510 24.22 23.87 -7.25
CA ALA A 510 25.10 24.39 -8.29
C ALA A 510 24.37 25.06 -9.47
N GLY A 511 23.08 24.76 -9.66
CA GLY A 511 22.23 25.36 -10.68
C GLY A 511 22.00 26.86 -10.53
N LEU A 512 22.24 27.41 -9.34
CA LEU A 512 22.09 28.85 -9.05
C LEU A 512 23.14 29.73 -9.74
N LYS A 513 24.32 29.17 -10.07
CA LYS A 513 25.51 29.90 -10.51
C LYS A 513 25.27 30.93 -11.60
N ASN A 514 24.43 30.60 -12.58
CA ASN A 514 24.17 31.43 -13.76
C ASN A 514 22.76 32.05 -13.76
N LYS A 515 22.07 32.09 -12.61
CA LYS A 515 20.65 32.46 -12.54
C LYS A 515 20.41 33.82 -11.92
N ILE A 516 19.30 34.43 -12.34
CA ILE A 516 18.78 35.68 -11.79
C ILE A 516 17.70 35.33 -10.76
N VAL A 517 17.87 35.73 -9.51
CA VAL A 517 16.90 35.53 -8.42
C VAL A 517 16.21 36.84 -8.11
N THR A 518 14.90 36.92 -8.31
CA THR A 518 14.07 38.09 -7.99
C THR A 518 13.31 37.84 -6.71
N ILE A 519 13.61 38.60 -5.65
CA ILE A 519 13.04 38.47 -4.32
C ILE A 519 11.95 39.53 -4.13
N SER A 520 10.73 39.06 -3.92
CA SER A 520 9.51 39.87 -3.78
C SER A 520 8.51 39.22 -2.82
N PRO A 521 8.89 38.94 -1.56
CA PRO A 521 8.03 38.24 -0.61
C PRO A 521 6.68 38.93 -0.40
N SER A 522 5.65 38.10 -0.25
CA SER A 522 4.27 38.53 0.01
C SER A 522 4.09 38.95 1.46
N GLU A 523 4.78 38.29 2.40
CA GLU A 523 4.74 38.56 3.84
C GLU A 523 5.96 39.36 4.33
N HIS A 524 5.80 40.07 5.46
CA HIS A 524 6.88 40.79 6.12
C HIS A 524 7.85 39.84 6.83
N ASP A 525 9.04 40.36 7.17
CA ASP A 525 10.10 39.65 7.88
C ASP A 525 10.66 38.40 7.19
N ALA A 526 10.61 38.37 5.85
CA ALA A 526 11.11 37.23 5.09
C ALA A 526 12.62 37.02 5.25
N ILE A 527 13.02 35.76 5.31
CA ILE A 527 14.43 35.33 5.39
C ILE A 527 14.78 34.55 4.13
N ILE A 528 15.79 35.01 3.40
CA ILE A 528 16.30 34.33 2.21
C ILE A 528 17.72 33.85 2.49
N ASP A 529 18.01 32.57 2.27
CA ASP A 529 19.33 32.01 2.52
C ASP A 529 19.88 31.34 1.27
N PHE A 530 20.98 31.84 0.72
CA PHE A 530 21.63 31.24 -0.45
C PHE A 530 22.61 30.11 -0.09
N SER A 531 22.78 29.77 1.19
CA SER A 531 23.71 28.75 1.68
C SER A 531 25.17 28.93 1.20
N GLY A 532 25.54 30.15 0.82
CA GLY A 532 26.86 30.49 0.27
C GLY A 532 27.04 30.12 -1.21
N GLU A 533 26.00 29.69 -1.90
CA GLU A 533 26.03 29.33 -3.31
C GLU A 533 26.32 30.53 -4.21
N GLU A 534 26.99 30.29 -5.33
CA GLU A 534 27.21 31.33 -6.33
C GLU A 534 25.89 31.70 -7.02
N VAL A 535 25.55 32.99 -7.09
CA VAL A 535 24.34 33.50 -7.77
C VAL A 535 24.71 34.65 -8.71
N GLN A 536 24.28 34.60 -9.96
CA GLN A 536 24.67 35.58 -10.98
C GLN A 536 24.11 36.99 -10.70
N GLU A 537 22.83 37.10 -10.34
CA GLU A 537 22.21 38.37 -10.01
C GLU A 537 21.06 38.17 -9.01
N VAL A 538 20.99 38.99 -7.97
CA VAL A 538 19.84 39.09 -7.07
C VAL A 538 19.12 40.43 -7.26
N ARG A 539 17.81 40.38 -7.50
CA ARG A 539 16.94 41.55 -7.67
C ARG A 539 16.00 41.67 -6.49
N LEU A 540 16.12 42.73 -5.71
CA LEU A 540 15.19 43.01 -4.62
C LEU A 540 13.99 43.81 -5.16
N GLN A 541 12.79 43.62 -4.63
CA GLN A 541 11.60 44.37 -5.09
C GLN A 541 10.73 44.94 -3.96
N THR A 542 11.10 44.75 -2.70
CA THR A 542 10.25 45.07 -1.54
C THR A 542 11.09 45.22 -0.26
N ASN A 543 10.58 45.99 0.71
CA ASN A 543 11.14 46.12 2.08
C ASN A 543 10.60 45.08 3.06
N LYS A 544 10.00 44.01 2.53
CA LYS A 544 9.43 42.91 3.33
C LYS A 544 10.46 41.86 3.74
N ILE A 545 11.73 42.08 3.39
CA ILE A 545 12.83 41.18 3.67
C ILE A 545 13.47 41.65 4.97
N ASN A 546 13.59 40.76 5.96
CA ASN A 546 14.32 41.06 7.19
C ASN A 546 15.80 40.62 7.07
N GLU A 547 16.04 39.49 6.41
CA GLU A 547 17.39 38.90 6.38
C GLU A 547 17.71 38.23 5.04
N ILE A 548 18.95 38.41 4.57
CA ILE A 548 19.54 37.64 3.48
C ILE A 548 20.87 37.00 3.94
N ARG A 549 20.95 35.68 3.91
CA ARG A 549 22.15 34.88 4.24
C ARG A 549 22.82 34.33 2.99
N GLY A 550 24.10 34.01 3.09
CA GLY A 550 24.89 33.56 1.93
C GLY A 550 25.12 34.68 0.90
N ALA A 551 25.03 35.94 1.32
CA ALA A 551 25.09 37.09 0.41
C ALA A 551 26.46 37.28 -0.26
N GLU A 552 27.53 36.66 0.27
CA GLU A 552 28.87 36.62 -0.32
C GLU A 552 28.95 35.86 -1.64
N GLY A 553 28.02 34.93 -1.88
CA GLY A 553 27.92 34.18 -3.14
C GLY A 553 27.32 34.98 -4.29
N VAL A 554 26.66 36.11 -3.98
CA VAL A 554 25.94 36.94 -4.97
C VAL A 554 26.91 37.82 -5.76
N LYS A 555 26.94 37.66 -7.08
CA LYS A 555 27.84 38.42 -7.98
C LYS A 555 27.37 39.83 -8.27
N SER A 556 26.07 40.07 -8.31
CA SER A 556 25.49 41.36 -8.66
C SER A 556 24.14 41.57 -7.99
N TRP A 557 23.90 42.80 -7.54
CA TRP A 557 22.64 43.22 -6.91
C TRP A 557 21.95 44.26 -7.78
N THR A 558 20.65 44.08 -8.00
CA THR A 558 19.78 45.08 -8.62
C THR A 558 18.71 45.52 -7.61
N ILE A 559 18.77 46.79 -7.23
CA ILE A 559 17.94 47.36 -6.19
C ILE A 559 17.11 48.50 -6.82
N PRO A 560 15.81 48.32 -7.04
CA PRO A 560 14.94 49.34 -7.62
C PRO A 560 14.67 50.48 -6.63
N ASN A 561 14.30 51.64 -7.16
CA ASN A 561 13.95 52.83 -6.38
C ASN A 561 12.85 52.50 -5.35
N GLY A 562 13.14 52.68 -4.06
CA GLY A 562 12.19 52.48 -2.96
C GLY A 562 12.48 51.30 -2.05
N VAL A 563 13.47 50.45 -2.37
CA VAL A 563 13.98 49.44 -1.43
C VAL A 563 15.00 50.09 -0.48
N ASP A 564 14.77 50.01 0.84
CA ASP A 564 15.66 50.53 1.88
C ASP A 564 16.55 49.40 2.41
N LEU A 565 17.82 49.39 2.00
CA LEU A 565 18.77 48.37 2.43
C LEU A 565 19.10 48.44 3.93
N SER A 566 18.86 49.58 4.59
CA SER A 566 19.13 49.70 6.02
C SER A 566 18.15 48.88 6.89
N GLU A 567 17.04 48.43 6.29
CA GLU A 567 16.06 47.56 6.94
C GLU A 567 16.34 46.06 6.69
N ILE A 568 17.32 45.71 5.84
CA ILE A 568 17.65 44.33 5.48
C ILE A 568 19.03 43.98 6.06
N LYS A 569 19.09 42.91 6.85
CA LYS A 569 20.37 42.39 7.35
C LYS A 569 20.97 41.41 6.36
N PHE A 570 22.26 41.57 6.07
CA PHE A 570 22.99 40.67 5.19
C PHE A 570 24.01 39.87 5.99
N TYR A 571 24.10 38.57 5.72
CA TYR A 571 25.03 37.69 6.40
C TYR A 571 25.77 36.81 5.41
N HIS A 572 27.01 36.50 5.78
CA HIS A 572 27.75 35.37 5.24
C HIS A 572 27.04 34.05 5.58
N SER A 573 27.27 33.01 4.80
CA SER A 573 26.80 31.65 5.09
C SER A 573 27.30 31.10 6.44
N ASN A 574 28.43 31.61 6.95
CA ASN A 574 28.97 31.27 8.26
C ASN A 574 28.36 32.07 9.44
N GLY A 575 27.42 32.98 9.16
CA GLY A 575 26.72 33.81 10.16
C GLY A 575 27.38 35.17 10.47
N GLU A 576 28.48 35.55 9.82
CA GLU A 576 29.08 36.88 9.98
C GLU A 576 28.30 37.96 9.21
N GLU A 577 28.01 39.10 9.83
CA GLU A 577 27.24 40.19 9.19
C GLU A 577 28.04 40.90 8.09
N ILE A 578 27.39 41.19 6.96
CA ILE A 578 27.92 41.91 5.80
C ILE A 578 27.31 43.31 5.76
N ILE A 579 28.15 44.32 5.59
CA ILE A 579 27.70 45.67 5.25
C ILE A 579 27.72 45.80 3.73
N ILE A 580 26.54 45.92 3.11
CA ILE A 580 26.40 46.21 1.68
C ILE A 580 26.35 47.73 1.51
N ASP A 581 27.40 48.30 0.89
CA ASP A 581 27.55 49.73 0.58
C ASP A 581 26.76 50.18 -0.67
#